data_AF-A0A0E4GEW7-F1
#
_entry.id   AF-A0A0E4GEW7-F1
#
_cell.length_a   1.000
_cell.length_b   1.000
_cell.length_c   1.000
_cell.angle_alpha   90.00
_cell.angle_beta   90.00
_cell.angle_gamma   90.00
#
_symmetry.space_group_name_H-M   'P 1'
#
loop_
_entity.id
_entity.type
_entity.pdbx_description
1 polymer ?
#
loop_
_entity_poly.entity_id
_entity_poly.type
_entity_poly.pdbx_seq_one_letter_code
_entity_poly.pdbx_strand_id
1 'polypeptide(L)' 'QNASSIETVNINGHEGKLIIKNAMLTIIWPMHDHMCIIRGQMEKDTAIEIAEGVRYID' A
#
# COMPACT_ATOMS: atom_id res chain seq x y z
N GLN A 1 2.37 23.39 -0.55
CA GLN A 1 1.32 22.36 -0.62
C GLN A 1 1.99 21.02 -0.39
N ASN A 2 2.14 20.61 0.87
CA ASN A 2 2.89 19.42 1.30
C ASN A 2 1.89 18.43 1.91
N ALA A 3 0.94 17.93 1.13
CA ALA A 3 -0.02 16.99 1.67
C ALA A 3 0.69 15.64 1.89
N SER A 4 1.05 15.38 3.15
CA SER A 4 1.31 14.03 3.63
C SER A 4 -0.07 13.43 3.96
N SER A 5 -0.69 12.66 3.06
CA SER A 5 -1.90 11.93 3.41
C SER A 5 -1.52 10.58 3.99
N ILE A 6 -2.20 10.20 5.08
CA ILE A 6 -2.13 8.85 5.65
C ILE A 6 -3.55 8.34 5.70
N GLU A 7 -3.81 7.25 4.99
CA GLU A 7 -5.13 6.66 4.84
C GLU A 7 -5.07 5.20 5.27
N THR A 8 -6.14 4.73 5.92
CA THR A 8 -6.33 3.29 6.12
C THR A 8 -6.82 2.67 4.83
N VAL A 9 -6.21 1.55 4.44
CA VAL A 9 -6.64 0.75 3.28
C VAL A 9 -6.84 -0.69 3.71
N ASN A 10 -7.69 -1.42 3.00
CA ASN A 10 -7.86 -2.86 3.18
C ASN A 10 -7.33 -3.56 1.94
N ILE A 11 -6.30 -4.39 2.10
CA ILE A 11 -5.70 -5.18 1.02
C ILE A 11 -6.02 -6.65 1.27
N ASN A 12 -6.89 -7.24 0.46
CA ASN A 12 -7.28 -8.67 0.57
C ASN A 12 -7.70 -9.08 2.00
N GLY A 13 -8.46 -8.24 2.70
CA GLY A 13 -8.90 -8.48 4.08
C GLY A 13 -7.94 -7.99 5.17
N HIS A 14 -6.74 -7.53 4.81
CA HIS A 14 -5.73 -7.06 5.76
C HIS A 14 -5.72 -5.53 5.84
N GLU A 15 -5.83 -4.98 7.05
CA GLU A 15 -5.74 -3.54 7.25
C GLU A 15 -4.28 -3.06 7.08
N GLY A 16 -4.09 -2.07 6.22
CA GLY A 16 -2.82 -1.42 5.96
C GLY A 16 -2.90 0.11 6.01
N LYS A 17 -1.77 0.74 5.73
CA LYS A 17 -1.64 2.19 5.59
C LYS A 17 -1.15 2.55 4.20
N LEU A 18 -1.85 3.49 3.58
CA LEU A 18 -1.42 4.21 2.40
C LEU A 18 -0.87 5.56 2.84
N ILE A 19 0.35 5.88 2.44
CA ILE A 19 1.05 7.11 2.77
C ILE A 19 1.45 7.78 1.46
N ILE A 20 0.98 9.01 1.24
CA ILE A 20 1.38 9.83 0.10
C ILE A 20 2.18 11.00 0.62
N LYS A 21 3.43 11.15 0.16
CA LYS A 21 4.28 12.29 0.49
C LYS A 21 4.96 12.79 -0.78
N ASN A 22 4.64 14.02 -1.17
CA ASN A 22 5.01 14.58 -2.48
C ASN A 22 4.48 13.66 -3.60
N ALA A 23 5.33 13.25 -4.54
CA ALA A 23 4.97 12.29 -5.60
C ALA A 23 5.23 10.82 -5.22
N MET A 24 5.61 10.53 -3.97
CA MET A 24 5.92 9.17 -3.52
C MET A 24 4.73 8.57 -2.76
N LEU A 25 4.30 7.39 -3.20
CA LEU A 25 3.27 6.60 -2.57
C LEU A 25 3.91 5.40 -1.87
N THR A 26 3.42 5.06 -0.68
CA THR A 26 3.80 3.86 0.06
C THR A 26 2.55 3.16 0.59
N ILE A 27 2.38 1.87 0.30
CA ILE A 27 1.39 1.00 0.94
C ILE A 27 2.15 0.03 1.82
N ILE A 28 1.74 -0.09 3.08
CA ILE A 28 2.28 -1.07 4.03
C ILE A 28 1.13 -1.82 4.69
N TRP A 29 1.19 -3.15 4.68
CA TRP A 29 0.15 -4.00 5.27
C TRP A 29 0.74 -5.35 5.73
N PRO A 30 0.17 -5.97 6.77
CA PRO A 30 0.54 -7.32 7.17
C PRO A 30 -0.15 -8.35 6.27
N MET A 31 0.52 -9.46 5.97
CA MET A 31 -0.04 -10.62 5.27
C MET A 31 0.76 -11.86 5.65
N HIS A 32 0.08 -12.89 6.21
CA HIS A 32 0.69 -14.19 6.56
C HIS A 32 2.03 -14.05 7.30
N ASP A 33 2.05 -13.40 8.47
CA ASP A 33 3.24 -13.11 9.29
C ASP A 33 4.34 -12.24 8.65
N HIS A 34 4.13 -11.75 7.43
CA HIS A 34 5.02 -10.82 6.74
C HIS A 34 4.44 -9.41 6.69
N MET A 35 5.34 -8.42 6.63
CA MET A 35 4.98 -7.04 6.29
C MET A 35 5.26 -6.80 4.81
N CYS A 36 4.22 -6.56 4.03
CA CYS A 36 4.33 -6.19 2.63
C CYS A 36 4.47 -4.67 2.50
N ILE A 37 5.33 -4.24 1.57
CA ILE A 37 5.55 -2.83 1.26
C ILE A 37 5.57 -2.65 -0.26
N ILE A 38 4.70 -1.79 -0.77
CA ILE A 38 4.82 -1.22 -2.12
C ILE A 38 5.22 0.23 -1.97
N ARG A 39 6.25 0.64 -2.71
CA ARG A 39 6.73 2.03 -2.70
C ARG A 39 7.15 2.45 -4.10
N GLY A 40 6.64 3.59 -4.55
CA GLY A 40 7.04 4.16 -5.83
C GLY A 40 6.30 5.44 -6.18
N GLN A 41 6.68 6.03 -7.31
CA GLN A 41 5.95 7.14 -7.92
C GLN A 41 4.91 6.55 -8.88
N MET A 42 3.67 6.41 -8.41
CA MET A 42 2.55 5.87 -9.17
C MET A 42 1.25 6.43 -8.62
N GLU A 43 0.17 6.26 -9.39
CA GLU A 43 -1.17 6.61 -8.93
C GLU A 43 -1.65 5.65 -7.85
N LYS A 44 -2.57 6.14 -6.99
CA LYS A 44 -3.13 5.37 -5.89
C LYS A 44 -3.79 4.07 -6.37
N ASP A 45 -4.61 4.16 -7.41
CA ASP A 45 -5.38 3.01 -7.87
C ASP A 45 -4.48 1.92 -8.42
N THR A 46 -3.41 2.29 -9.16
CA THR A 46 -2.37 1.34 -9.60
C THR A 46 -1.67 0.67 -8.42
N ALA A 47 -1.33 1.43 -7.37
CA ALA A 47 -0.68 0.85 -6.20
C ALA A 47 -1.58 -0.14 -5.46
N ILE A 48 -2.88 0.15 -5.37
CA ILE A 48 -3.88 -0.74 -4.77
C ILE A 48 -4.05 -2.00 -5.62
N GLU A 49 -4.15 -1.88 -6.94
CA GLU A 49 -4.24 -3.03 -7.85
C GLU A 49 -3.02 -3.96 -7.73
N ILE A 50 -1.81 -3.38 -7.64
CA ILE A 50 -0.59 -4.16 -7.39
C ILE A 50 -0.66 -4.86 -6.02
N ALA A 51 -1.12 -4.16 -4.97
CA ALA A 51 -1.23 -4.70 -3.62
C ALA A 51 -2.22 -5.86 -3.52
N GLU A 52 -3.39 -5.72 -4.14
CA GLU A 52 -4.43 -6.76 -4.22
C GLU A 52 -3.97 -7.97 -5.04
N GLY A 53 -3.07 -7.76 -6.02
CA GLY A 53 -2.43 -8.83 -6.79
C GLY A 53 -1.42 -9.67 -6.01
N VAL A 54 -0.96 -9.23 -4.83
CA VAL A 54 0.02 -9.97 -4.02
C VAL A 54 -0.60 -11.26 -3.47
N ARG A 55 0.08 -12.38 -3.73
CA ARG A 55 -0.27 -13.70 -3.19
C ARG A 55 0.90 -14.25 -2.42
N TYR A 56 0.63 -14.82 -1.26
CA TYR A 56 1.59 -15.62 -0.52
C TYR A 56 1.53 -17.05 -1.07
N ILE A 57 2.69 -17.64 -1.37
CA ILE A 57 2.84 -19.02 -1.83
C ILE A 57 3.80 -19.69 -0.84
N ASP A 58 3.36 -20.78 -0.22
CA ASP A 58 4.20 -21.64 0.64
C ASP A 58 5.32 -22.34 -0.15
#